data_AF-A0A396HD93-F1
#
_entry.id   AF-A0A396HD93-F1
#
_cell.length_a   1.000
_cell.length_b   1.000
_cell.length_c   1.000
_cell.angle_alpha   90.00
_cell.angle_beta   90.00
_cell.angle_gamma   90.00
#
_symmetry.space_group_name_H-M   'P 1'
#
loop_
_entity.id
_entity.type
_entity.pdbx_description
1 polymer ?
#
loop_
_entity_poly.entity_id
_entity_poly.type
_entity_poly.pdbx_seq_one_letter_code
_entity_poly.pdbx_strand_id
1 'polypeptide(L)'
;MTEARWLNENYIPTTEEYMRVSRTSCCYSLLILASYIGMGDKVTENIFKWVTNEPKIVNGAANICRLMDEIVSTEFEQKRGHVCSLLDCYKKHHGMSREAGIQECQKGVAIAWKDINRDCLRPTEVPMDFLTRALNFSRFMDVFYTDKDNYTHAEGLMKTYIKNVMVDPIPI
;
A
#
# COMPACT_ATOMS: atom_id res chain seq x y z
N MET A 1 13.63 0.91 -11.04
CA MET A 1 14.22 0.90 -12.41
C MET A 1 13.25 0.37 -13.45
N THR A 2 12.53 -0.72 -13.20
CA THR A 2 11.58 -1.32 -14.16
C THR A 2 10.48 -0.36 -14.62
N GLU A 3 9.79 0.32 -13.70
CA GLU A 3 8.74 1.29 -14.06
C GLU A 3 9.23 2.45 -14.93
N ALA A 4 10.44 2.96 -14.65
CA ALA A 4 11.05 4.00 -15.47
C ALA A 4 11.34 3.51 -16.90
N ARG A 5 11.75 2.24 -17.06
CA ARG A 5 11.90 1.63 -18.38
C ARG A 5 10.56 1.49 -19.08
N TRP A 6 9.52 1.04 -18.37
CA TRP A 6 8.17 0.94 -18.93
C TRP A 6 7.65 2.28 -19.45
N LEU A 7 7.87 3.35 -18.69
CA LEU A 7 7.55 4.71 -19.12
C LEU A 7 8.30 5.09 -20.40
N ASN A 8 9.63 4.92 -20.42
CA ASN A 8 10.45 5.32 -21.58
C ASN A 8 10.15 4.49 -22.85
N GLU A 9 9.84 3.22 -22.68
CA GLU A 9 9.57 2.28 -23.77
C GLU A 9 8.07 2.26 -24.17
N ASN A 10 7.22 3.05 -23.49
CA ASN A 10 5.75 2.98 -23.60
C ASN A 10 5.21 1.54 -23.45
N TYR A 11 5.86 0.75 -22.60
CA TYR A 11 5.49 -0.63 -22.36
C TYR A 11 4.36 -0.69 -21.32
N ILE A 12 3.27 -1.36 -21.68
CA ILE A 12 2.18 -1.66 -20.74
C ILE A 12 2.24 -3.16 -20.39
N PRO A 13 2.69 -3.51 -19.17
CA PRO A 13 2.86 -4.89 -18.69
C PRO A 13 1.51 -5.58 -18.49
N THR A 14 1.54 -6.90 -18.26
CA THR A 14 0.35 -7.62 -17.77
C THR A 14 -0.02 -7.15 -16.36
N THR A 15 -1.25 -7.41 -15.92
CA THR A 15 -1.69 -7.06 -14.56
C THR A 15 -0.86 -7.77 -13.48
N GLU A 16 -0.46 -9.02 -13.72
CA GLU A 16 0.40 -9.79 -12.81
C GLU A 16 1.82 -9.22 -12.75
N GLU A 17 2.41 -8.91 -13.90
CA GLU A 17 3.74 -8.32 -13.96
C GLU A 17 3.77 -6.93 -13.30
N TYR A 18 2.75 -6.10 -13.59
CA TYR A 18 2.57 -4.81 -12.95
C TYR A 18 2.57 -4.96 -11.43
N MET A 19 1.66 -5.78 -10.89
CA MET A 19 1.51 -5.95 -9.45
C MET A 19 2.76 -6.49 -8.77
N ARG A 20 3.51 -7.37 -9.45
CA ARG A 20 4.78 -7.88 -8.91
C ARG A 20 5.81 -6.76 -8.74
N VAL A 21 5.90 -5.82 -9.68
CA VAL A 21 6.85 -4.69 -9.62
C VAL A 21 6.35 -3.60 -8.69
N SER A 22 5.06 -3.24 -8.78
CA SER A 22 4.50 -2.10 -8.05
C SER A 22 4.32 -2.37 -6.56
N ARG A 23 4.17 -3.64 -6.15
CA ARG A 23 4.30 -4.04 -4.74
C ARG A 23 5.66 -3.67 -4.15
N THR A 24 6.75 -3.79 -4.93
CA THR A 24 8.08 -3.40 -4.46
C THR A 24 8.25 -1.88 -4.48
N SER A 25 7.82 -1.21 -5.56
CA SER A 25 8.00 0.24 -5.70
C SER A 25 7.19 1.05 -4.68
N CYS A 26 6.06 0.53 -4.19
CA CYS A 26 5.29 1.18 -3.13
C CYS A 26 6.01 1.24 -1.77
N CYS A 27 7.11 0.51 -1.60
CA CYS A 27 7.99 0.55 -0.42
C CYS A 27 7.38 0.05 0.91
N TYR A 28 6.14 -0.43 0.93
CA TYR A 28 5.48 -0.81 2.19
C TYR A 28 6.14 -1.98 2.92
N SER A 29 6.59 -3.02 2.21
CA SER A 29 7.34 -4.12 2.82
C SER A 29 8.65 -3.62 3.46
N LEU A 30 9.34 -2.68 2.81
CA LEU A 30 10.56 -2.07 3.33
C LEU A 30 10.26 -1.21 4.58
N LEU A 31 9.21 -0.39 4.56
CA LEU A 31 8.81 0.45 5.69
C LEU A 31 8.42 -0.38 6.92
N ILE A 32 7.70 -1.48 6.71
CA ILE A 32 7.36 -2.44 7.78
C ILE A 32 8.64 -3.03 8.37
N LEU A 33 9.55 -3.53 7.53
CA LEU A 33 10.84 -4.07 7.98
C LEU A 33 11.64 -3.01 8.76
N ALA A 34 11.76 -1.79 8.22
CA ALA A 34 12.50 -0.70 8.85
C ALA A 34 11.90 -0.31 10.22
N SER A 35 10.58 -0.41 10.38
CA SER A 35 9.90 -0.12 11.65
C SER A 35 10.33 -1.05 12.80
N TYR A 36 10.87 -2.23 12.49
CA TYR A 36 11.36 -3.17 13.50
C TYR A 36 12.71 -2.75 14.10
N ILE A 37 13.54 -1.98 13.38
CA ILE A 37 14.89 -1.59 13.85
C ILE A 37 14.84 -0.88 15.20
N GLY A 38 13.79 -0.09 15.46
CA GLY A 38 13.60 0.66 16.72
C GLY A 38 12.92 -0.11 17.86
N MET A 39 12.63 -1.42 17.71
CA MET A 39 11.85 -2.17 18.70
C MET A 39 12.67 -2.83 19.83
N GLY A 40 13.97 -2.52 19.91
CA GLY A 40 14.86 -2.96 20.99
C GLY A 40 15.02 -4.49 21.08
N ASP A 41 15.18 -5.00 22.29
CA ASP A 41 15.53 -6.41 22.57
C ASP A 41 14.48 -7.44 22.11
N LYS A 42 13.29 -7.00 21.70
CA LYS A 42 12.25 -7.89 21.15
C LYS A 42 12.63 -8.43 19.76
N VAL A 43 13.47 -7.71 19.02
CA VAL A 43 13.78 -8.00 17.63
C VAL A 43 14.88 -9.05 17.56
N THR A 44 14.68 -10.07 16.75
CA THR A 44 15.66 -11.13 16.53
C THR A 44 15.91 -11.30 15.04
N GLU A 45 17.00 -11.99 14.68
CA GLU A 45 17.27 -12.36 13.29
C GLU A 45 16.12 -13.16 12.67
N ASN A 46 15.43 -13.99 13.47
CA ASN A 46 14.28 -14.78 13.01
C ASN A 46 13.10 -13.88 12.60
N ILE A 47 12.89 -12.74 13.26
CA ILE A 47 11.86 -11.77 12.86
C ILE A 47 12.22 -11.14 11.51
N PHE A 48 13.49 -10.79 11.31
CA PHE A 48 13.95 -10.27 10.01
C PHE A 48 13.79 -11.31 8.90
N LYS A 49 14.17 -12.57 9.15
CA LYS A 49 13.94 -13.67 8.20
C LYS A 49 12.46 -13.86 7.88
N TRP A 50 11.60 -13.85 8.91
CA TRP A 50 10.15 -13.96 8.75
C TRP A 50 9.59 -12.84 7.87
N VAL A 51 9.90 -11.58 8.15
CA VAL A 51 9.36 -10.45 7.37
C VAL A 51 9.90 -10.41 5.93
N THR A 52 11.17 -10.79 5.73
CA THR A 52 11.78 -10.86 4.38
C THR A 52 11.27 -12.03 3.55
N ASN A 53 10.64 -13.03 4.16
CA ASN A 53 9.95 -14.11 3.45
C ASN A 53 8.54 -13.68 2.97
N GLU A 54 8.21 -12.39 3.07
CA GLU A 54 6.98 -11.78 2.57
C GLU A 54 5.71 -12.50 3.06
N PRO A 55 5.48 -12.57 4.38
CA PRO A 55 4.31 -13.21 4.96
C PRO A 55 3.04 -12.49 4.47
N LYS A 56 1.91 -13.19 4.51
CA LYS A 56 0.67 -12.70 3.88
C LYS A 56 0.22 -11.34 4.44
N ILE A 57 0.43 -11.06 5.72
CA ILE A 57 0.17 -9.74 6.32
C ILE A 57 1.01 -8.61 5.69
N VAL A 58 2.29 -8.86 5.37
CA VAL A 58 3.18 -7.87 4.75
C VAL A 58 2.79 -7.66 3.29
N ASN A 59 2.56 -8.75 2.57
CA ASN A 59 2.07 -8.71 1.19
C ASN A 59 0.69 -8.05 1.09
N GLY A 60 -0.18 -8.30 2.07
CA GLY A 60 -1.49 -7.65 2.21
C GLY A 60 -1.34 -6.15 2.39
N ALA A 61 -0.46 -5.70 3.30
CA ALA A 61 -0.21 -4.28 3.52
C ALA A 61 0.31 -3.57 2.24
N ALA A 62 1.25 -4.19 1.52
CA ALA A 62 1.75 -3.66 0.26
C ALA A 62 0.67 -3.61 -0.83
N ASN A 63 -0.18 -4.64 -0.92
CA ASN A 63 -1.32 -4.65 -1.84
C ASN A 63 -2.33 -3.55 -1.51
N ILE A 64 -2.67 -3.34 -0.24
CA ILE A 64 -3.58 -2.25 0.18
C ILE A 64 -3.02 -0.91 -0.27
N CYS A 65 -1.76 -0.61 0.09
CA CYS A 65 -1.12 0.64 -0.31
C CYS A 65 -1.20 0.84 -1.82
N ARG A 66 -0.73 -0.14 -2.60
CA ARG A 66 -0.68 -0.02 -4.05
C ARG A 66 -2.07 0.15 -4.65
N LEU A 67 -3.02 -0.71 -4.33
CA LEU A 67 -4.35 -0.68 -4.93
C LEU A 67 -5.14 0.58 -4.56
N MET A 68 -4.99 1.08 -3.33
CA MET A 68 -5.62 2.35 -2.93
C MET A 68 -5.01 3.54 -3.67
N ASP A 69 -3.69 3.57 -3.82
CA ASP A 69 -2.98 4.59 -4.60
C ASP A 69 -3.44 4.59 -6.07
N GLU A 70 -3.58 3.42 -6.71
CA GLU A 70 -4.14 3.33 -8.08
C GLU A 70 -5.53 3.96 -8.20
N ILE A 71 -6.39 3.80 -7.18
CA ILE A 71 -7.77 4.31 -7.21
C ILE A 71 -7.77 5.84 -7.18
N VAL A 72 -6.94 6.45 -6.33
CA VAL A 72 -7.04 7.90 -6.03
C VAL A 72 -6.02 8.75 -6.79
N SER A 73 -4.86 8.20 -7.14
CA SER A 73 -3.72 8.97 -7.69
C SER A 73 -3.61 8.90 -9.21
N THR A 74 -4.12 7.83 -9.85
CA THR A 74 -3.92 7.56 -11.29
C THR A 74 -4.22 8.76 -12.19
N GLU A 75 -5.32 9.48 -11.97
CA GLU A 75 -5.68 10.60 -12.84
C GLU A 75 -4.66 11.75 -12.81
N PHE A 76 -4.13 12.06 -11.64
CA PHE A 76 -3.11 13.08 -11.47
C PHE A 76 -1.77 12.61 -12.07
N GLU A 77 -1.41 11.36 -11.83
CA GLU A 77 -0.17 10.77 -12.31
C GLU A 77 -0.12 10.71 -13.84
N GLN A 78 -1.19 10.25 -14.49
CA GLN A 78 -1.22 10.19 -15.96
C GLN A 78 -1.17 11.60 -16.59
N LYS A 79 -1.75 12.63 -15.96
CA LYS A 79 -1.67 14.02 -16.45
C LYS A 79 -0.24 14.58 -16.49
N ARG A 80 0.64 14.12 -15.59
CA ARG A 80 2.04 14.60 -15.51
C ARG A 80 3.04 13.71 -16.25
N GLY A 81 2.59 12.68 -16.98
CA GLY A 81 3.46 11.76 -17.71
C GLY A 81 4.15 10.73 -16.81
N HIS A 82 3.36 9.90 -16.12
CA HIS A 82 3.86 8.81 -15.29
C HIS A 82 3.82 7.46 -16.03
N VAL A 83 4.45 6.42 -15.47
CA VAL A 83 4.30 5.04 -15.98
C VAL A 83 2.81 4.65 -16.02
N CYS A 84 2.43 3.75 -16.92
CA CYS A 84 1.06 3.25 -17.01
C CYS A 84 0.55 2.75 -15.64
N SER A 85 -0.73 2.98 -15.36
CA SER A 85 -1.37 2.51 -14.13
C SER A 85 -1.80 1.05 -14.24
N LEU A 86 -2.16 0.43 -13.12
CA LEU A 86 -2.84 -0.87 -13.12
C LEU A 86 -4.16 -0.81 -13.89
N LEU A 87 -4.86 0.33 -13.86
CA LEU A 87 -6.10 0.55 -14.60
C LEU A 87 -5.86 0.50 -16.12
N ASP A 88 -4.72 1.03 -16.59
CA ASP A 88 -4.31 0.92 -17.99
C ASP A 88 -3.97 -0.53 -18.37
N CYS A 89 -3.32 -1.27 -17.46
CA CYS A 89 -3.07 -2.70 -17.63
C CYS A 89 -4.39 -3.49 -17.74
N TYR A 90 -5.37 -3.22 -16.89
CA TYR A 90 -6.71 -3.85 -16.95
C TYR A 90 -7.41 -3.54 -18.28
N LYS A 91 -7.39 -2.28 -18.71
CA LYS A 91 -7.97 -1.88 -19.99
C LYS A 91 -7.31 -2.59 -21.16
N LYS A 92 -5.97 -2.63 -21.21
CA LYS A 92 -5.22 -3.21 -22.33
C LYS A 92 -5.41 -4.72 -22.43
N HIS A 93 -5.30 -5.45 -21.32
CA HIS A 93 -5.21 -6.92 -21.34
C HIS A 93 -6.54 -7.62 -21.08
N HIS A 94 -7.51 -6.93 -20.47
CA HIS A 94 -8.81 -7.50 -20.11
C HIS A 94 -9.99 -6.73 -20.72
N GLY A 95 -9.74 -5.66 -21.49
CA GLY A 95 -10.79 -4.85 -22.11
C GLY A 95 -11.71 -4.14 -21.10
N MET A 96 -11.29 -4.02 -19.84
CA MET A 96 -12.10 -3.47 -18.77
C MET A 96 -12.28 -1.95 -18.89
N SER A 97 -13.44 -1.45 -18.46
CA SER A 97 -13.62 -0.02 -18.23
C SER A 97 -12.82 0.42 -17.00
N ARG A 98 -12.63 1.74 -16.85
CA ARG A 98 -11.92 2.29 -15.68
C ARG A 98 -12.67 1.95 -14.39
N GLU A 99 -13.99 2.06 -14.39
CA GLU A 99 -14.87 1.77 -13.25
C GLU A 99 -14.79 0.30 -12.86
N ALA A 100 -14.77 -0.61 -13.85
CA ALA A 100 -14.57 -2.03 -13.60
C ALA A 100 -13.18 -2.32 -13.01
N GLY A 101 -12.13 -1.66 -13.52
CA GLY A 101 -10.78 -1.75 -12.95
C GLY A 101 -10.71 -1.26 -11.51
N ILE A 102 -11.38 -0.16 -11.17
CA ILE A 102 -11.48 0.35 -9.80
C ILE A 102 -12.17 -0.67 -8.89
N GLN A 103 -13.25 -1.31 -9.36
CA GLN A 103 -13.93 -2.37 -8.60
C GLN A 103 -13.03 -3.58 -8.36
N GLU A 104 -12.19 -3.97 -9.32
CA GLU A 104 -11.20 -5.02 -9.13
C GLU A 104 -10.13 -4.61 -8.10
N CYS A 105 -9.65 -3.37 -8.13
CA CYS A 105 -8.75 -2.85 -7.09
C CYS A 105 -9.40 -2.91 -5.70
N GLN A 106 -10.66 -2.49 -5.57
CA GLN A 106 -11.41 -2.55 -4.30
C GLN A 106 -11.59 -3.99 -3.79
N LYS A 107 -11.86 -4.94 -4.69
CA LYS A 107 -11.90 -6.38 -4.33
C LYS A 107 -10.53 -6.86 -3.84
N GLY A 108 -9.45 -6.45 -4.50
CA GLY A 108 -8.08 -6.75 -4.09
C GLY A 108 -7.76 -6.22 -2.70
N VAL A 109 -8.16 -4.99 -2.38
CA VAL A 109 -8.05 -4.40 -1.03
C VAL A 109 -8.81 -5.24 0.00
N ALA A 110 -10.04 -5.64 -0.30
CA ALA A 110 -10.84 -6.47 0.60
C ALA A 110 -10.22 -7.86 0.83
N ILE A 111 -9.60 -8.46 -0.19
CA ILE A 111 -8.85 -9.73 -0.05
C ILE A 111 -7.62 -9.54 0.83
N ALA A 112 -6.84 -8.48 0.59
CA ALA A 112 -5.66 -8.17 1.40
C ALA A 112 -6.01 -7.95 2.88
N TRP A 113 -7.13 -7.29 3.18
CA TRP A 113 -7.65 -7.16 4.55
C TRP A 113 -7.99 -8.50 5.19
N LYS A 114 -8.58 -9.44 4.44
CA LYS A 114 -8.85 -10.80 4.94
C LYS A 114 -7.56 -11.56 5.28
N ASP A 115 -6.52 -11.39 4.47
CA ASP A 115 -5.22 -12.00 4.72
C ASP A 115 -4.56 -11.44 5.98
N ILE A 116 -4.56 -10.11 6.15
CA ILE A 116 -4.06 -9.44 7.36
C ILE A 116 -4.83 -9.91 8.61
N ASN A 117 -6.15 -9.95 8.52
CA ASN A 117 -7.00 -10.36 9.64
C ASN A 117 -6.71 -11.80 10.06
N ARG A 118 -6.56 -12.72 9.09
CA ARG A 118 -6.25 -14.12 9.37
C ARG A 118 -4.91 -14.27 10.09
N ASP A 119 -3.88 -13.56 9.65
CA ASP A 119 -2.54 -13.62 10.26
C ASP A 119 -2.52 -13.03 11.68
N CYS A 120 -3.50 -12.19 12.04
CA CYS A 120 -3.68 -11.63 13.39
C CYS A 120 -4.50 -12.53 14.34
N LEU A 121 -5.08 -13.64 13.87
CA LEU A 121 -5.84 -14.57 14.73
C LEU A 121 -4.88 -15.45 15.54
N ARG A 122 -5.25 -15.78 16.79
CA ARG A 122 -4.44 -16.64 17.66
C ARG A 122 -4.62 -18.13 17.31
N PRO A 123 -3.56 -18.95 17.43
CA PRO A 123 -2.18 -18.57 17.76
C PRO A 123 -1.50 -17.86 16.59
N THR A 124 -0.61 -16.90 16.90
CA THR A 124 0.13 -16.14 15.87
C THR A 124 1.51 -16.72 15.64
N GLU A 125 2.01 -16.61 14.40
CA GLU A 125 3.32 -17.12 14.01
C GLU A 125 4.49 -16.34 14.66
N VAL A 126 4.31 -15.02 14.81
CA VAL A 126 5.23 -14.12 15.50
C VAL A 126 4.51 -13.32 16.58
N PRO A 127 5.23 -12.67 17.52
CA PRO A 127 4.60 -11.82 18.52
C PRO A 127 3.73 -10.73 17.89
N MET A 128 2.58 -10.46 18.51
CA MET A 128 1.59 -9.48 18.02
C MET A 128 2.16 -8.08 17.77
N ASP A 129 3.21 -7.68 18.50
CA ASP A 129 3.84 -6.36 18.32
C ASP A 129 4.37 -6.17 16.88
N PHE A 130 4.88 -7.23 16.26
CA PHE A 130 5.38 -7.21 14.87
C PHE A 130 4.22 -7.17 13.87
N LEU A 131 3.21 -8.03 14.06
CA LEU A 131 2.00 -8.02 13.22
C LEU A 131 1.28 -6.66 13.28
N THR A 132 1.26 -6.03 14.45
CA THR A 132 0.65 -4.72 14.66
C THR A 132 1.33 -3.62 13.84
N ARG A 133 2.63 -3.72 13.52
CA ARG A 133 3.27 -2.74 12.62
C ARG A 133 2.67 -2.82 11.22
N ALA A 134 2.63 -4.01 10.62
CA ALA A 134 2.03 -4.21 9.29
C ALA A 134 0.54 -3.84 9.26
N LEU A 135 -0.21 -4.20 10.31
CA LEU A 135 -1.61 -3.81 10.48
C LEU A 135 -1.77 -2.28 10.54
N ASN A 136 -0.94 -1.57 11.30
CA ASN A 136 -1.03 -0.11 11.42
C ASN A 136 -0.63 0.60 10.13
N PHE A 137 0.35 0.10 9.37
CA PHE A 137 0.64 0.59 8.02
C PHE A 137 -0.56 0.41 7.09
N SER A 138 -1.26 -0.72 7.19
CA SER A 138 -2.47 -0.97 6.40
C SER A 138 -3.59 0.01 6.75
N ARG A 139 -3.86 0.22 8.05
CA ARG A 139 -4.85 1.20 8.54
C ARG A 139 -4.49 2.63 8.15
N PHE A 140 -3.20 2.95 8.10
CA PHE A 140 -2.72 4.26 7.71
C PHE A 140 -3.14 4.61 6.27
N MET A 141 -3.17 3.61 5.37
CA MET A 141 -3.65 3.79 4.00
C MET A 141 -5.14 4.10 3.93
N ASP A 142 -5.97 3.45 4.75
CA ASP A 142 -7.38 3.80 4.82
C ASP A 142 -7.57 5.28 5.19
N VAL A 143 -6.74 5.81 6.10
CA VAL A 143 -6.80 7.21 6.54
C VAL A 143 -6.25 8.17 5.48
N PHE A 144 -5.09 7.87 4.89
CA PHE A 144 -4.42 8.75 3.92
C PHE A 144 -5.07 8.76 2.54
N TYR A 145 -5.77 7.69 2.16
CA TYR A 145 -6.48 7.61 0.90
C TYR A 145 -8.00 7.58 1.08
N THR A 146 -8.52 8.05 2.23
CA THR A 146 -9.97 8.10 2.52
C THR A 146 -10.75 8.87 1.46
N ASP A 147 -10.32 10.09 1.12
CA ASP A 147 -11.05 11.02 0.23
C ASP A 147 -10.31 11.31 -1.08
N LYS A 148 -8.98 11.36 -1.04
CA LYS A 148 -8.08 11.57 -2.18
C LYS A 148 -6.65 11.16 -1.83
N ASP A 149 -5.71 11.35 -2.75
CA ASP A 149 -4.29 11.30 -2.45
C ASP A 149 -3.87 12.45 -1.52
N ASN A 150 -3.89 12.18 -0.21
CA ASN A 150 -3.47 13.15 0.80
C ASN A 150 -1.95 13.26 0.96
N TYR A 151 -1.14 12.44 0.27
CA TYR A 151 0.30 12.68 0.22
C TYR A 151 0.64 13.84 -0.71
N THR A 152 -0.05 13.91 -1.85
CA THR A 152 0.21 14.91 -2.88
C THR A 152 -0.65 16.16 -2.70
N HIS A 153 -1.89 16.01 -2.25
CA HIS A 153 -2.88 17.09 -2.26
C HIS A 153 -3.20 17.58 -0.85
N ALA A 154 -2.81 18.83 -0.55
CA ALA A 154 -3.05 19.46 0.74
C ALA A 154 -4.51 19.88 0.96
N GLU A 155 -5.35 19.84 -0.09
CA GLU A 155 -6.78 20.13 -0.06
C GLU A 155 -7.63 18.94 0.42
N GLY A 156 -7.01 17.84 0.84
CA GLY A 156 -7.69 16.71 1.48
C GLY A 156 -7.84 16.88 2.99
N LEU A 157 -8.29 15.83 3.66
CA LEU A 157 -8.54 15.84 5.11
C LEU A 157 -7.25 15.90 5.95
N MET A 158 -6.11 15.55 5.38
CA MET A 158 -4.89 15.31 6.15
C MET A 158 -4.33 16.54 6.84
N LYS A 159 -4.41 17.72 6.21
CA LYS A 159 -3.98 18.97 6.83
C LYS A 159 -4.74 19.23 8.14
N THR A 160 -6.04 18.92 8.16
CA THR A 160 -6.88 19.04 9.35
C THR A 160 -6.50 18.01 10.40
N TYR A 161 -6.30 16.74 10.01
CA TYR A 161 -5.89 15.68 10.94
C TYR A 161 -4.52 15.96 11.58
N ILE A 162 -3.54 16.40 10.80
CA ILE A 162 -2.22 16.79 11.33
C ILE A 162 -2.37 17.94 12.33
N LYS A 163 -3.17 18.96 12.01
CA LYS A 163 -3.40 20.08 12.92
C LYS A 163 -3.99 19.60 14.25
N ASN A 164 -5.02 18.77 14.20
CA ASN A 164 -5.71 18.26 15.38
C ASN A 164 -4.84 17.33 16.25
N VAL A 165 -3.89 16.60 15.66
CA VAL A 165 -3.07 15.61 16.39
C VAL A 165 -1.75 16.21 16.89
N MET A 166 -1.14 17.13 16.11
CA MET A 166 0.25 17.56 16.31
C MET A 166 0.40 19.05 16.62
N VAL A 167 -0.64 19.87 16.43
CA VAL A 167 -0.54 21.34 16.55
C VAL A 167 -1.46 21.88 17.64
N ASP A 168 -2.75 21.55 17.57
CA ASP A 168 -3.76 22.08 18.47
C ASP A 168 -3.86 21.16 19.72
N PRO A 169 -3.57 21.67 20.93
CA PRO A 169 -3.74 20.88 22.14
C PRO A 169 -5.22 20.69 22.47
N ILE A 170 -5.54 19.57 23.14
CA ILE A 170 -6.88 19.37 23.71
C ILE A 170 -7.06 20.38 24.85
N PRO A 171 -8.12 21.22 24.83
CA PRO A 171 -8.42 22.11 25.93
C PRO A 171 -8.61 21.31 27.23
N ILE A 172 -7.97 21.78 28.30
CA ILE A 172 -8.08 21.21 29.66
C ILE A 172 -9.24 21.87 30.40
#